data_AF-A0A0M9DTQ1-F1
#
_entry.id   AF-A0A0M9DTQ1-F1
#
_cell.length_a   1.000
_cell.length_b   1.000
_cell.length_c   1.000
_cell.angle_alpha   90.00
_cell.angle_beta   90.00
_cell.angle_gamma   90.00
#
_symmetry.space_group_name_H-M   'P 1'
#
loop_
_entity.id
_entity.type
_entity.pdbx_description
1 polymer ?
#
loop_
_entity_poly.entity_id
_entity_poly.type
_entity_poly.pdbx_seq_one_letter_code
_entity_poly.pdbx_strand_id
1 'polypeptide(L)'
;MEINQEDFEFLQNKITEIRYELTPYMNSRNLLFNAEQMLELLVALPVAIGINLDQQIDFFEERVLEHAAKTAAQFYNEQLNDDTHAIFRKIAEPDGTMNDTVFVQDFKHELRFIISSFSTYQDQWLKALKSFWELEPLLKKYNPFIKPLQKSFVETMYMILLANSGDDTIETEQMLKILDKLQISASAEELEQIKKSVKP
;
A
#
# COMPACT_ATOMS: atom_id res chain seq x y z
N MET A 1 -16.60 -9.23 -23.03
CA MET A 1 -15.53 -8.45 -23.68
C MET A 1 -14.26 -9.28 -23.64
N GLU A 2 -13.48 -9.33 -24.71
CA GLU A 2 -12.23 -10.09 -24.72
C GLU A 2 -11.17 -9.35 -23.91
N ILE A 3 -10.66 -9.99 -22.86
CA ILE A 3 -9.53 -9.49 -22.08
C ILE A 3 -8.30 -9.52 -22.97
N ASN A 4 -7.62 -8.39 -23.09
CA ASN A 4 -6.35 -8.32 -23.80
C ASN A 4 -5.31 -9.20 -23.09
N GLN A 5 -4.70 -10.12 -23.84
CA GLN A 5 -3.71 -11.06 -23.35
C GLN A 5 -2.47 -10.37 -22.78
N GLU A 6 -2.02 -9.26 -23.40
CA GLU A 6 -0.85 -8.51 -22.96
C GLU A 6 -1.08 -7.88 -21.58
N ASP A 7 -2.28 -7.34 -21.34
CA ASP A 7 -2.68 -6.75 -20.07
C ASP A 7 -2.72 -7.82 -18.95
N PHE A 8 -3.22 -9.02 -19.28
CA PHE A 8 -3.23 -10.15 -18.35
C PHE A 8 -1.83 -10.64 -18.01
N GLU A 9 -0.96 -10.85 -19.00
CA GLU A 9 0.42 -11.30 -18.79
C GLU A 9 1.22 -10.28 -17.98
N PHE A 10 1.08 -8.99 -18.29
CA PHE A 10 1.70 -7.91 -17.53
C PHE A 10 1.26 -7.94 -16.06
N LEU A 11 -0.05 -8.00 -15.81
CA LEU A 11 -0.59 -8.07 -14.45
C LEU A 11 -0.10 -9.32 -13.72
N GLN A 12 -0.15 -10.49 -14.35
CA GLN A 12 0.29 -11.75 -13.76
C GLN A 12 1.77 -11.70 -13.36
N ASN A 13 2.63 -11.15 -14.22
CA ASN A 13 4.05 -10.99 -13.91
C ASN A 13 4.26 -10.11 -12.68
N LYS A 14 3.58 -8.95 -12.61
CA LYS A 14 3.69 -8.05 -11.46
C LYS A 14 3.13 -8.62 -10.16
N ILE A 15 2.01 -9.32 -10.22
CA ILE A 15 1.47 -10.02 -9.05
C ILE A 15 2.42 -11.14 -8.59
N THR A 16 3.10 -11.81 -9.52
CA THR A 16 4.11 -12.84 -9.20
C THR A 16 5.33 -12.23 -8.53
N GLU A 17 5.85 -11.10 -9.04
CA GLU A 17 6.94 -10.34 -8.42
C GLU A 17 6.58 -9.89 -7.00
N ILE A 18 5.40 -9.29 -6.83
CA ILE A 18 4.90 -8.85 -5.52
C ILE A 18 4.85 -10.04 -4.56
N ARG A 19 4.24 -11.15 -4.98
CA ARG A 19 4.13 -12.37 -4.14
C ARG A 19 5.50 -12.91 -3.74
N TYR A 20 6.45 -12.93 -4.67
CA TYR A 20 7.82 -13.37 -4.39
C TYR A 20 8.46 -12.50 -3.30
N GLU A 21 8.40 -11.18 -3.44
CA GLU A 21 8.97 -10.26 -2.45
C GLU A 21 8.27 -10.39 -1.08
N LEU A 22 6.95 -10.60 -1.05
CA LEU A 22 6.19 -10.78 0.19
C LEU A 22 6.34 -12.17 0.82
N THR A 23 7.00 -13.12 0.17
CA THR A 23 7.13 -14.51 0.66
C THR A 23 7.72 -14.62 2.07
N PRO A 24 8.79 -13.89 2.45
CA PRO A 24 9.32 -13.95 3.82
C PRO A 24 8.30 -13.51 4.88
N TYR A 25 7.56 -12.43 4.61
CA TYR A 25 6.50 -11.94 5.48
C TYR A 25 5.38 -12.97 5.62
N MET A 26 4.85 -13.44 4.49
CA MET A 26 3.77 -14.42 4.42
C MET A 26 4.12 -15.72 5.16
N ASN A 27 5.34 -16.24 4.97
CA ASN A 27 5.82 -17.43 5.67
C ASN A 27 5.93 -17.22 7.18
N SER A 28 6.39 -16.04 7.63
CA SER A 28 6.50 -15.73 9.06
C SER A 28 5.14 -15.68 9.77
N ARG A 29 4.08 -15.35 9.01
CA ARG A 29 2.71 -15.24 9.51
C ARG A 29 1.83 -16.44 9.22
N ASN A 30 2.33 -17.41 8.45
CA ASN A 30 1.53 -18.50 7.90
C ASN A 30 0.28 -17.98 7.16
N LEU A 31 0.50 -16.98 6.30
CA LEU A 31 -0.54 -16.33 5.49
C LEU A 31 -0.28 -16.54 4.00
N LEU A 32 -1.34 -16.57 3.21
CA LEU A 32 -1.30 -16.56 1.76
C LEU A 32 -2.34 -15.56 1.25
N PHE A 33 -1.92 -14.70 0.34
CA PHE A 33 -2.76 -13.65 -0.23
C PHE A 33 -3.06 -13.92 -1.72
N ASN A 34 -4.31 -13.70 -2.12
CA ASN A 34 -4.66 -13.57 -3.54
C ASN A 34 -4.19 -12.20 -4.09
N ALA A 35 -4.42 -11.98 -5.38
CA ALA A 35 -4.00 -10.75 -6.04
C ALA A 35 -4.67 -9.48 -5.49
N GLU A 36 -5.96 -9.57 -5.15
CA GLU A 36 -6.74 -8.48 -4.54
C GLU A 36 -6.16 -8.10 -3.16
N GLN A 37 -6.04 -9.07 -2.27
CA GLN A 37 -5.52 -8.88 -0.92
C GLN A 37 -4.10 -8.30 -0.92
N MET A 38 -3.24 -8.70 -1.85
CA MET A 38 -1.91 -8.09 -2.00
C MET A 38 -1.98 -6.62 -2.40
N LEU A 39 -2.91 -6.22 -3.28
CA LEU A 39 -3.10 -4.81 -3.61
C LEU A 39 -3.57 -4.01 -2.41
N GLU A 40 -4.59 -4.50 -1.71
CA GLU A 40 -5.17 -3.83 -0.55
C GLU A 40 -4.11 -3.65 0.55
N LEU A 41 -3.30 -4.68 0.79
CA LEU A 41 -2.17 -4.63 1.71
C LEU A 41 -1.14 -3.56 1.33
N LEU A 42 -0.75 -3.49 0.05
CA LEU A 42 0.24 -2.51 -0.42
C LEU A 42 -0.31 -1.08 -0.45
N VAL A 43 -1.61 -0.90 -0.67
CA VAL A 43 -2.28 0.41 -0.59
C VAL A 43 -2.32 0.92 0.84
N ALA A 44 -2.48 0.04 1.83
CA ALA A 44 -2.46 0.41 3.25
C ALA A 44 -1.05 0.64 3.82
N LEU A 45 -0.02 0.10 3.18
CA LEU A 45 1.36 0.12 3.65
C LEU A 45 1.95 1.51 3.98
N PRO A 46 1.71 2.62 3.22
CA PRO A 46 2.19 3.94 3.63
C PRO A 46 1.69 4.36 5.01
N VAL A 47 0.52 3.87 5.45
CA VAL A 47 0.01 4.13 6.80
C VAL A 47 0.86 3.46 7.86
N ALA A 48 1.15 2.17 7.67
CA ALA A 48 1.98 1.40 8.58
C ALA A 48 3.41 1.98 8.66
N ILE A 49 3.96 2.44 7.52
CA ILE A 49 5.27 3.09 7.48
C ILE A 49 5.23 4.42 8.23
N GLY A 50 4.24 5.28 7.96
CA GLY A 50 4.11 6.57 8.64
C GLY A 50 4.05 6.43 10.16
N ILE A 51 3.23 5.49 10.66
CA ILE A 51 3.11 5.22 12.10
C ILE A 51 4.41 4.64 12.68
N ASN A 52 5.09 3.74 11.97
CA ASN A 52 6.36 3.16 12.44
C ASN A 52 7.45 4.23 12.64
N LEU A 53 7.48 5.26 11.79
CA LEU A 53 8.46 6.36 11.85
C LEU A 53 8.21 7.34 13.00
N ASP A 54 6.94 7.54 13.35
CA ASP A 54 6.45 8.50 14.35
C ASP A 54 6.83 8.10 15.78
N GLN A 55 6.89 6.80 16.08
CA GLN A 55 7.30 6.21 17.38
C GLN A 55 6.54 6.67 18.64
N GLN A 56 5.70 7.70 18.55
CA GLN A 56 4.70 8.06 19.53
C GLN A 56 3.37 7.38 19.14
N ILE A 57 2.32 7.63 19.91
CA ILE A 57 0.90 7.28 19.64
C ILE A 57 0.38 6.03 20.37
N ASP A 58 -0.68 6.24 21.17
CA ASP A 58 -1.56 5.18 21.69
C ASP A 58 -3.06 5.38 21.31
N PHE A 59 -3.52 6.62 21.04
CA PHE A 59 -4.96 6.88 20.81
C PHE A 59 -5.32 7.27 19.36
N PHE A 60 -4.44 7.98 18.65
CA PHE A 60 -4.67 8.37 17.25
C PHE A 60 -4.42 7.21 16.28
N GLU A 61 -3.45 6.34 16.60
CA GLU A 61 -3.06 5.15 15.84
C GLU A 61 -4.30 4.27 15.63
N GLU A 62 -5.11 4.09 16.67
CA GLU A 62 -6.26 3.21 16.61
C GLU A 62 -7.29 3.63 15.56
N ARG A 63 -7.54 4.94 15.45
CA ARG A 63 -8.49 5.50 14.48
C ARG A 63 -7.90 5.52 13.08
N VAL A 64 -6.62 5.85 12.94
CA VAL A 64 -5.93 5.85 11.65
C VAL A 64 -5.87 4.44 11.08
N LEU A 65 -5.52 3.45 11.90
CA LEU A 65 -5.48 2.06 11.49
C LEU A 65 -6.86 1.52 11.12
N GLU A 66 -7.90 1.85 11.89
CA GLU A 66 -9.27 1.46 11.55
C GLU A 66 -9.73 2.09 10.22
N HIS A 67 -9.45 3.38 10.02
CA HIS A 67 -9.78 4.06 8.77
C HIS A 67 -9.00 3.51 7.58
N ALA A 68 -7.69 3.32 7.73
CA ALA A 68 -6.82 2.76 6.70
C ALA A 68 -7.24 1.35 6.33
N ALA A 69 -7.52 0.51 7.33
CA ALA A 69 -7.97 -0.85 7.11
C ALA A 69 -9.27 -0.88 6.31
N LYS A 70 -10.24 -0.03 6.67
CA LYS A 70 -11.52 0.08 5.96
C LYS A 70 -11.33 0.57 4.53
N THR A 71 -10.60 1.66 4.32
CA THR A 71 -10.41 2.27 2.99
C THR A 71 -9.65 1.33 2.06
N ALA A 72 -8.61 0.66 2.55
CA ALA A 72 -7.81 -0.25 1.73
C ALA A 72 -8.55 -1.55 1.42
N ALA A 73 -9.31 -2.13 2.35
CA ALA A 73 -10.19 -3.29 2.12
C ALA A 73 -11.32 -3.04 1.11
N GLN A 74 -11.57 -1.78 0.75
CA GLN A 74 -12.54 -1.40 -0.27
C GLN A 74 -11.87 -0.95 -1.57
N PHE A 75 -10.54 -0.79 -1.58
CA PHE A 75 -9.82 -0.21 -2.71
C PHE A 75 -10.05 -0.98 -4.00
N TYR A 76 -9.91 -2.31 -3.95
CA TYR A 76 -10.09 -3.15 -5.13
C TYR A 76 -11.50 -2.99 -5.72
N ASN A 77 -12.52 -2.98 -4.86
CA ASN A 77 -13.91 -2.93 -5.27
C ASN A 77 -14.39 -1.53 -5.69
N GLU A 78 -13.84 -0.46 -5.10
CA GLU A 78 -14.27 0.93 -5.37
C GLU A 78 -13.43 1.62 -6.45
N GLN A 79 -12.16 1.26 -6.60
CA GLN A 79 -11.25 1.94 -7.53
C GLN A 79 -11.08 1.21 -8.86
N LEU A 80 -11.44 -0.06 -8.95
CA LEU A 80 -11.28 -0.85 -10.17
C LEU A 80 -12.66 -1.15 -10.79
N ASN A 81 -12.71 -1.15 -12.11
CA ASN A 81 -13.95 -1.44 -12.85
C ASN A 81 -14.11 -2.94 -13.13
N ASP A 82 -15.29 -3.34 -13.62
CA ASP A 82 -15.63 -4.73 -13.94
C ASP A 82 -14.60 -5.41 -14.85
N ASP A 83 -13.99 -4.65 -15.77
CA ASP A 83 -12.99 -5.17 -16.71
C ASP A 83 -11.69 -5.52 -16.00
N THR A 84 -11.23 -4.64 -15.12
CA THR A 84 -10.04 -4.89 -14.29
C THR A 84 -10.32 -6.08 -13.38
N HIS A 85 -11.49 -6.14 -12.74
CA HIS A 85 -11.89 -7.28 -11.92
C HIS A 85 -11.86 -8.58 -12.71
N ALA A 86 -12.33 -8.58 -13.95
CA ALA A 86 -12.31 -9.76 -14.80
C ALA A 86 -10.88 -10.24 -15.13
N ILE A 87 -9.91 -9.34 -15.28
CA ILE A 87 -8.49 -9.69 -15.49
C ILE A 87 -7.89 -10.25 -14.19
N PHE A 88 -8.16 -9.63 -13.05
CA PHE A 88 -7.69 -10.09 -11.74
C PHE A 88 -8.22 -11.48 -11.39
N ARG A 89 -9.50 -11.77 -11.68
CA ARG A 89 -10.12 -13.09 -11.47
C ARG A 89 -9.49 -14.22 -12.29
N LYS A 90 -8.73 -13.90 -13.34
CA LYS A 90 -7.98 -14.90 -14.11
C LYS A 90 -6.66 -15.29 -13.47
N ILE A 91 -6.16 -14.49 -12.52
CA ILE A 91 -4.92 -14.81 -11.81
C ILE A 91 -5.22 -15.96 -10.86
N ALA A 92 -4.43 -17.04 -10.97
CA ALA A 92 -4.59 -18.18 -10.10
C ALA A 92 -4.44 -17.78 -8.61
N GLU A 93 -5.44 -18.17 -7.82
CA GLU A 93 -5.43 -18.03 -6.38
C GLU A 93 -4.62 -19.16 -5.75
N PRO A 94 -3.69 -18.87 -4.82
CA PRO A 94 -3.02 -19.91 -4.05
C PRO A 94 -4.00 -20.72 -3.20
N ASP A 95 -3.79 -22.03 -3.12
CA ASP A 95 -4.54 -22.89 -2.19
C ASP A 95 -4.33 -22.41 -0.75
N GLY A 96 -5.43 -22.26 0.01
CA GLY A 96 -5.37 -21.80 1.40
C GLY A 96 -5.25 -20.28 1.56
N THR A 97 -5.57 -19.50 0.52
CA THR A 97 -5.77 -18.06 0.65
C THR A 97 -6.82 -17.76 1.72
N MET A 98 -6.56 -16.71 2.52
CA MET A 98 -7.50 -16.26 3.54
C MET A 98 -8.84 -15.84 2.92
N ASN A 99 -9.96 -16.17 3.57
CA ASN A 99 -11.27 -15.69 3.14
C ASN A 99 -11.33 -14.17 3.30
N ASP A 100 -11.87 -13.44 2.32
CA ASP A 100 -11.92 -11.97 2.33
C ASP A 100 -12.63 -11.40 3.58
N THR A 101 -13.67 -12.06 4.09
CA THR A 101 -14.35 -11.62 5.31
C THR A 101 -13.42 -11.70 6.53
N VAL A 102 -12.58 -12.72 6.59
CA VAL A 102 -11.57 -12.90 7.65
C VAL A 102 -10.43 -11.90 7.44
N PHE A 103 -9.97 -11.74 6.20
CA PHE A 103 -8.93 -10.78 5.85
C PHE A 103 -9.30 -9.37 6.29
N VAL A 104 -10.50 -8.88 5.98
CA VAL A 104 -10.96 -7.54 6.38
C VAL A 104 -11.06 -7.39 7.89
N GLN A 105 -11.53 -8.42 8.62
CA GLN A 105 -11.62 -8.39 10.07
C GLN A 105 -10.23 -8.37 10.73
N ASP A 106 -9.29 -9.12 10.17
CA ASP A 106 -7.92 -9.24 10.68
C ASP A 106 -6.97 -8.18 10.13
N PHE A 107 -7.39 -7.41 9.12
CA PHE A 107 -6.54 -6.49 8.38
C PHE A 107 -5.87 -5.45 9.27
N LYS A 108 -6.59 -4.97 10.29
CA LYS A 108 -6.02 -4.08 11.32
C LYS A 108 -4.93 -4.75 12.16
N HIS A 109 -5.11 -6.01 12.54
CA HIS A 109 -4.08 -6.77 13.25
C HIS A 109 -2.86 -6.96 12.36
N GLU A 110 -3.07 -7.20 11.07
CA GLU A 110 -1.99 -7.26 10.09
C GLU A 110 -1.23 -5.94 9.97
N LEU A 111 -1.92 -4.80 9.88
CA LEU A 111 -1.26 -3.49 9.83
C LEU A 111 -0.42 -3.21 11.09
N ARG A 112 -0.91 -3.56 12.29
CA ARG A 112 -0.12 -3.45 13.53
C ARG A 112 1.13 -4.32 13.50
N PHE A 113 1.00 -5.55 13.02
CA PHE A 113 2.16 -6.41 12.90
C PHE A 113 3.16 -5.85 11.88
N ILE A 114 2.69 -5.32 10.75
CA ILE A 114 3.55 -4.64 9.76
C ILE A 114 4.27 -3.47 10.40
N ILE A 115 3.59 -2.62 11.18
CA ILE A 115 4.23 -1.52 11.92
C ILE A 115 5.37 -2.05 12.80
N SER A 116 5.11 -3.06 13.63
CA SER A 116 6.09 -3.60 14.57
C SER A 116 7.26 -4.34 13.90
N SER A 117 7.04 -4.89 12.71
CA SER A 117 8.00 -5.72 11.98
C SER A 117 8.59 -5.04 10.75
N PHE A 118 8.25 -3.77 10.50
CA PHE A 118 8.59 -3.08 9.26
C PHE A 118 10.09 -3.11 9.00
N SER A 119 10.91 -2.81 10.01
CA SER A 119 12.37 -2.84 9.92
C SER A 119 12.94 -4.22 9.52
N THR A 120 12.26 -5.30 9.89
CA THR A 120 12.68 -6.67 9.58
C THR A 120 12.43 -7.02 8.11
N TYR A 121 11.32 -6.54 7.55
CA TYR A 121 10.88 -6.84 6.18
C TYR A 121 10.95 -5.64 5.24
N GLN A 122 11.69 -4.59 5.63
CA GLN A 122 11.63 -3.29 4.96
C GLN A 122 11.96 -3.44 3.48
N ASP A 123 13.07 -4.08 3.14
CA ASP A 123 13.52 -4.16 1.75
C ASP A 123 12.52 -4.94 0.86
N GLN A 124 11.88 -5.98 1.41
CA GLN A 124 10.83 -6.74 0.73
C GLN A 124 9.60 -5.88 0.46
N TRP A 125 9.14 -5.15 1.48
CA TRP A 125 8.01 -4.22 1.35
C TRP A 125 8.28 -3.14 0.31
N LEU A 126 9.47 -2.56 0.32
CA LEU A 126 9.85 -1.52 -0.63
C LEU A 126 9.95 -2.05 -2.07
N LYS A 127 10.42 -3.28 -2.27
CA LYS A 127 10.43 -3.90 -3.60
C LYS A 127 9.02 -4.26 -4.10
N ALA A 128 8.18 -4.80 -3.23
CA ALA A 128 6.77 -5.07 -3.56
C ALA A 128 6.03 -3.77 -3.97
N LEU A 129 6.27 -2.66 -3.26
CA LEU A 129 5.74 -1.34 -3.62
C LEU A 129 6.20 -0.87 -5.00
N LYS A 130 7.47 -1.10 -5.37
CA LYS A 130 7.97 -0.75 -6.70
C LYS A 130 7.23 -1.52 -7.79
N SER A 131 7.09 -2.84 -7.66
CA SER A 131 6.30 -3.65 -8.59
C SER A 131 4.83 -3.21 -8.64
N PHE A 132 4.26 -2.76 -7.52
CA PHE A 132 2.91 -2.20 -7.47
C PHE A 132 2.78 -0.87 -8.23
N TRP A 133 3.77 0.03 -8.16
CA TRP A 133 3.72 1.27 -8.94
C TRP A 133 3.83 1.05 -10.43
N GLU A 134 4.55 0.02 -10.84
CA GLU A 134 4.60 -0.37 -12.25
C GLU A 134 3.24 -0.83 -12.77
N LEU A 135 2.28 -1.19 -11.91
CA LEU A 135 0.89 -1.45 -12.32
C LEU A 135 0.11 -0.18 -12.68
N GLU A 136 0.56 1.02 -12.28
CA GLU A 136 -0.18 2.26 -12.46
C GLU A 136 -0.66 2.51 -13.91
N PRO A 137 0.15 2.30 -14.97
CA PRO A 137 -0.32 2.50 -16.35
C PRO A 137 -1.49 1.58 -16.70
N LEU A 138 -1.46 0.32 -16.23
CA LEU A 138 -2.55 -0.62 -16.41
C LEU A 138 -3.80 -0.16 -15.64
N LEU A 139 -3.65 0.20 -14.36
CA LEU A 139 -4.78 0.67 -13.55
C LEU A 139 -5.41 1.94 -14.14
N LYS A 140 -4.61 2.88 -14.64
CA LYS A 140 -5.07 4.11 -15.30
C LYS A 140 -5.79 3.83 -16.62
N LYS A 141 -5.38 2.81 -17.36
CA LYS A 141 -6.05 2.41 -18.61
C LYS A 141 -7.51 2.01 -18.36
N TYR A 142 -7.79 1.37 -17.22
CA TYR A 142 -9.13 0.93 -16.85
C TYR A 142 -9.88 1.89 -15.91
N ASN A 143 -9.16 2.70 -15.13
CA ASN A 143 -9.72 3.82 -14.38
C ASN A 143 -8.84 5.08 -14.58
N PRO A 144 -9.15 5.94 -15.56
CA PRO A 144 -8.38 7.14 -15.86
C PRO A 144 -8.31 8.16 -14.71
N PHE A 145 -9.21 8.06 -13.73
CA PHE A 145 -9.31 8.99 -12.60
C PHE A 145 -8.54 8.54 -11.37
N ILE A 146 -7.89 7.37 -11.41
CA ILE A 146 -7.07 6.90 -10.29
C ILE A 146 -5.94 7.91 -10.02
N LYS A 147 -5.83 8.33 -8.76
CA LYS A 147 -4.72 9.20 -8.34
C LYS A 147 -3.39 8.46 -8.55
N PRO A 148 -2.30 9.18 -8.91
CA PRO A 148 -0.99 8.55 -9.02
C PRO A 148 -0.60 7.88 -7.69
N LEU A 149 -0.24 6.60 -7.75
CA LEU A 149 0.00 5.75 -6.58
C LEU A 149 1.16 6.28 -5.74
N GLN A 150 2.27 6.66 -6.39
CA GLN A 150 3.43 7.25 -5.72
C GLN A 150 3.09 8.55 -5.00
N LYS A 151 2.26 9.40 -5.63
CA LYS A 151 1.83 10.67 -5.03
C LYS A 151 0.95 10.42 -3.81
N SER A 152 -0.04 9.53 -3.93
CA SER A 152 -0.90 9.16 -2.80
C SER A 152 -0.13 8.50 -1.66
N PHE A 153 0.92 7.74 -1.97
CA PHE A 153 1.83 7.16 -0.97
C PHE A 153 2.56 8.26 -0.16
N VAL A 154 3.18 9.23 -0.85
CA VAL A 154 3.87 10.37 -0.20
C VAL A 154 2.89 11.20 0.63
N GLU A 155 1.74 11.56 0.04
CA GLU A 155 0.69 12.33 0.74
C GLU A 155 0.26 11.63 2.03
N THR A 156 0.02 10.32 1.98
CA THR A 156 -0.44 9.54 3.13
C THR A 156 0.60 9.47 4.24
N MET A 157 1.86 9.16 3.91
CA MET A 157 2.94 9.16 4.90
C MET A 157 3.11 10.53 5.55
N TYR A 158 3.09 11.59 4.75
CA TYR A 158 3.27 12.94 5.25
C TYR A 158 2.12 13.42 6.15
N MET A 159 0.88 13.08 5.78
CA MET A 159 -0.30 13.38 6.60
C MET A 159 -0.21 12.77 7.99
N ILE A 160 0.29 11.53 8.09
CA ILE A 160 0.42 10.82 9.37
C ILE A 160 1.46 11.48 10.25
N LEU A 161 2.65 11.76 9.71
CA LEU A 161 3.72 12.42 10.46
C LEU A 161 3.29 13.81 10.96
N LEU A 162 2.67 14.61 10.09
CA LEU A 162 2.16 15.94 10.48
C LEU A 162 1.07 15.90 11.55
N ALA A 163 0.18 14.90 11.49
CA ALA A 163 -0.97 14.82 12.40
C ALA A 163 -0.56 14.51 13.83
N ASN A 164 0.57 13.84 14.04
CA ASN A 164 1.01 13.36 15.34
C ASN A 164 2.20 14.13 15.92
N SER A 165 3.23 14.38 15.12
CA SER A 165 4.48 15.01 15.58
C SER A 165 4.63 16.45 15.13
N GLY A 166 3.77 16.92 14.24
CA GLY A 166 3.93 18.21 13.58
C GLY A 166 5.09 18.18 12.58
N ASP A 167 5.73 19.33 12.34
CA ASP A 167 6.88 19.44 11.44
C ASP A 167 8.18 19.06 12.19
N ASP A 168 8.26 17.81 12.68
CA ASP A 168 9.49 17.27 13.29
C ASP A 168 10.51 16.94 12.19
N THR A 169 11.71 17.51 12.34
CA THR A 169 12.81 17.35 11.37
C THR A 169 13.35 15.92 11.33
N ILE A 170 13.34 15.17 12.45
CA ILE A 170 13.88 13.81 12.51
C ILE A 170 13.02 12.85 11.70
N GLU A 171 11.71 12.87 11.92
CA GLU A 171 10.76 12.00 11.23
C GLU A 171 10.68 12.33 9.74
N THR A 172 10.72 13.62 9.41
CA THR A 172 10.79 14.08 8.02
C THR A 172 12.04 13.55 7.32
N GLU A 173 13.21 13.56 7.98
CA GLU A 173 14.43 12.97 7.42
C GLU A 173 14.34 11.46 7.22
N GLN A 174 13.73 10.72 8.14
CA GLN A 174 13.54 9.27 8.01
C GLN A 174 12.57 8.94 6.87
N MET A 175 11.50 9.72 6.73
CA MET A 175 10.57 9.63 5.62
C MET A 175 11.29 9.82 4.28
N LEU A 176 12.09 10.89 4.17
CA LEU A 176 12.88 11.18 2.95
C LEU A 176 13.84 10.04 2.60
N LYS A 177 14.45 9.36 3.59
CA LYS A 177 15.28 8.16 3.35
C LYS A 177 14.48 6.99 2.78
N ILE A 178 13.23 6.80 3.21
CA ILE A 178 12.36 5.76 2.63
C ILE A 178 11.97 6.13 1.21
N LEU A 179 11.61 7.40 0.95
CA LEU A 179 11.30 7.88 -0.40
C LEU A 179 12.50 7.73 -1.35
N ASP A 180 13.71 8.01 -0.88
CA ASP A 180 14.95 7.81 -1.65
C ASP A 180 15.19 6.33 -2.00
N LYS A 181 15.04 5.40 -1.04
CA LYS A 181 15.10 3.95 -1.31
C LYS A 181 14.07 3.51 -2.34
N LEU A 182 12.91 4.14 -2.31
CA LEU A 182 11.82 3.95 -3.25
C LEU A 182 12.05 4.64 -4.60
N GLN A 183 13.09 5.48 -4.72
CA GLN A 183 13.37 6.31 -5.90
C GLN A 183 12.24 7.29 -6.22
N ILE A 184 11.47 7.70 -5.20
CA ILE A 184 10.49 8.76 -5.32
C ILE A 184 11.19 10.09 -5.05
N SER A 185 11.17 10.97 -6.05
CA SER A 185 11.55 12.38 -5.88
C SER A 185 10.32 13.17 -5.46
N ALA A 186 10.28 13.65 -4.22
CA ALA A 186 9.29 14.63 -3.79
C ALA A 186 9.93 16.03 -3.86
N SER A 187 9.35 16.93 -4.64
CA SER A 187 9.83 18.31 -4.66
C SER A 187 9.50 19.04 -3.35
N ALA A 188 10.33 20.01 -2.97
CA ALA A 188 10.05 20.84 -1.79
C ALA A 188 8.69 21.56 -1.92
N GLU A 189 8.31 21.95 -3.14
CA GLU A 189 7.02 22.57 -3.43
C GLU A 189 5.85 21.61 -3.22
N GLU A 190 5.97 20.34 -3.61
CA GLU A 190 4.95 19.32 -3.33
C GLU A 190 4.79 19.06 -1.84
N LEU A 191 5.90 18.93 -1.10
CA LEU A 191 5.85 18.74 0.35
C LEU A 191 5.19 19.95 1.04
N GLU A 192 5.51 21.18 0.62
CA GLU A 192 4.88 22.40 1.14
C GLU A 192 3.40 22.52 0.74
N GLN A 193 2.99 22.05 -0.43
CA GLN A 193 1.57 21.96 -0.80
C GLN A 193 0.82 20.97 0.10
N ILE A 194 1.43 19.81 0.38
CA ILE A 194 0.85 18.82 1.28
C ILE A 194 0.72 19.42 2.69
N LYS A 195 1.76 20.07 3.23
CA LYS A 195 1.69 20.81 4.51
C LYS A 195 0.50 21.76 4.59
N LYS A 196 0.26 22.52 3.52
CA LYS A 196 -0.86 23.48 3.46
C LYS A 196 -2.22 22.80 3.41
N SER A 197 -2.32 21.60 2.83
CA SER A 197 -3.58 20.84 2.77
C SER A 197 -3.98 20.18 4.09
N VAL A 198 -3.03 20.02 5.02
CA VAL A 198 -3.22 19.36 6.32
C VAL A 198 -3.35 20.37 7.48
N LYS A 199 -2.94 21.63 7.29
CA LYS A 199 -3.18 22.69 8.27
C LYS A 199 -4.69 23.04 8.30
N PRO A 200 -5.35 23.02 9.48
CA PRO A 200 -6.76 23.40 9.60
C PRO A 200 -7.02 24.88 9.29
#